data_AF-A0A7L4CA62-F1
#
_entry.id   AF-A0A7L4CA62-F1
#
_cell.length_a   1.000
_cell.length_b   1.000
_cell.length_c   1.000
_cell.angle_alpha   90.00
_cell.angle_beta   90.00
_cell.angle_gamma   90.00
#
_symmetry.space_group_name_H-M   'P 1'
#
loop_
_entity.id
_entity.type
_entity.pdbx_description
1 polymer ?
#
loop_
_entity_poly.entity_id
_entity_poly.type
_entity_poly.pdbx_seq_one_letter_code
_entity_poly.pdbx_strand_id
1 'polypeptide(L)'
;FYLIAFNYYLHEQYPLGFALSFSRWMCRHPELYRLQAEMNSSELTVTGDLITKGTRVLVADERFCPDVLSTTKEMSVANFRRVPKMPVYGTAQPSSKTLGSVLRYLTDTKRKHSRIVWISLREEVVLEGNEQIYTLREPGHLEELIPVPTASPQQLEKLEATLKGDLLKCQKWLEVFLETEKQMKMFKSCLTTQEIFSQQKNTYQGLTYHRIPIPDFCAPKEQDFDQLLEVMKNALAEDSRAAFVFNCFSGRGRTTTAMVIAVLTLWHFNGIPEMSEEEIVSVPDAKYTKGEFEVVMKVVQLLPDGHRMKKEVDMALDTVSETMTPMHYHLREIIICTYRQGKSGKDEKERRTLQLRSLQYLERYIYLILFNAYLHLEKKNSWQRPFSLWMREVAAVAGVYEVLNQLGFPELESLEGKALRTLRGRWQAQGDTPRPFRGDFV
;
A
#
# COMPACT_ATOMS: atom_id res chain seq x y z
N PHE A 1 14.42 -20.63 -12.87
CA PHE A 1 13.05 -20.05 -12.88
C PHE A 1 12.26 -20.45 -14.13
N TYR A 2 12.55 -19.90 -15.33
CA TYR A 2 11.66 -20.09 -16.50
C TYR A 2 11.44 -21.53 -16.93
N LEU A 3 12.43 -22.41 -16.84
CA LEU A 3 12.25 -23.83 -17.14
C LEU A 3 11.25 -24.50 -16.18
N ILE A 4 11.25 -24.10 -14.90
CA ILE A 4 10.31 -24.61 -13.89
C ILE A 4 8.91 -24.09 -14.18
N ALA A 5 8.77 -22.78 -14.44
CA ALA A 5 7.49 -22.17 -14.79
C ALA A 5 6.92 -22.74 -16.09
N PHE A 6 7.76 -22.98 -17.09
CA PHE A 6 7.35 -23.60 -18.36
C PHE A 6 6.91 -25.06 -18.15
N ASN A 7 7.60 -25.82 -17.30
CA ASN A 7 7.16 -27.17 -16.93
C ASN A 7 5.78 -27.15 -16.26
N TYR A 8 5.55 -26.21 -15.33
CA TYR A 8 4.24 -26.05 -14.69
C TYR A 8 3.14 -25.69 -15.70
N TYR A 9 3.42 -24.76 -16.63
CA TYR A 9 2.54 -24.43 -17.75
C TYR A 9 2.18 -25.66 -18.59
N LEU A 10 3.15 -26.52 -18.92
CA LEU A 10 2.89 -27.75 -19.69
C LEU A 10 1.89 -28.65 -18.96
N HIS A 11 2.04 -28.82 -17.65
CA HIS A 11 1.11 -29.65 -16.85
C HIS A 11 -0.30 -29.07 -16.79
N GLU A 12 -0.45 -27.75 -16.64
CA GLU A 12 -1.79 -27.13 -16.58
C GLU A 12 -2.47 -27.02 -17.94
N GLN A 13 -1.72 -26.72 -19.00
CA GLN A 13 -2.29 -26.42 -20.31
C GLN A 13 -2.38 -27.63 -21.24
N TYR A 14 -1.64 -28.72 -20.98
CA TYR A 14 -1.75 -29.95 -21.77
C TYR A 14 -3.18 -30.53 -21.78
N PRO A 15 -3.89 -30.68 -20.64
CA PRO A 15 -5.27 -31.15 -20.64
C PRO A 15 -6.25 -30.20 -21.37
N LEU A 16 -5.87 -28.93 -21.48
CA LEU A 16 -6.67 -27.87 -22.12
C LEU A 16 -6.27 -27.63 -23.59
N GLY A 17 -5.41 -28.48 -24.16
CA GLY A 17 -4.95 -28.34 -25.54
C GLY A 17 -4.17 -27.05 -25.84
N PHE A 18 -3.46 -26.51 -24.84
CA PHE A 18 -2.72 -25.25 -24.95
C PHE A 18 -3.58 -24.05 -25.37
N ALA A 19 -4.79 -23.95 -24.80
CA ALA A 19 -5.71 -22.83 -25.03
C ALA A 19 -5.09 -21.45 -24.72
N LEU A 20 -4.11 -21.39 -23.81
CA LEU A 20 -3.30 -20.20 -23.56
C LEU A 20 -1.86 -20.42 -24.02
N SER A 21 -1.26 -19.39 -24.61
CA SER A 21 0.19 -19.34 -24.78
C SER A 21 0.88 -19.19 -23.41
N PHE A 22 2.15 -19.60 -23.31
CA PHE A 22 2.94 -19.43 -22.08
C PHE A 22 2.94 -17.98 -21.57
N SER A 23 3.03 -16.99 -22.47
CA SER A 23 2.99 -15.57 -22.11
C SER A 23 1.66 -15.13 -21.52
N ARG A 24 0.53 -15.59 -22.08
CA ARG A 24 -0.80 -15.30 -21.54
C ARG A 24 -1.05 -16.03 -20.22
N TRP A 25 -0.59 -17.27 -20.12
CA TRP A 25 -0.65 -18.05 -18.89
C TRP A 25 0.13 -17.40 -17.74
N MET A 26 1.36 -16.92 -18.01
CA MET A 26 2.16 -16.19 -17.02
C MET A 26 1.45 -14.92 -16.51
N CYS A 27 0.70 -14.20 -17.37
CA CYS A 27 -0.07 -13.03 -16.94
C CYS A 27 -1.19 -13.38 -15.95
N ARG A 28 -1.73 -14.60 -16.02
CA ARG A 28 -2.76 -15.10 -15.09
C ARG A 28 -2.18 -15.67 -13.79
N HIS A 29 -0.84 -15.74 -13.70
CA HIS A 29 -0.09 -16.17 -12.52
C HIS A 29 0.83 -15.04 -12.06
N PRO A 30 0.25 -13.90 -11.62
CA PRO A 30 1.02 -12.72 -11.24
C PRO A 30 2.06 -12.98 -10.14
N GLU A 31 1.80 -13.95 -9.26
CA GLU A 31 2.75 -14.40 -8.24
C GLU A 31 4.09 -14.86 -8.82
N LEU A 32 4.11 -15.42 -10.03
CA LEU A 32 5.35 -15.87 -10.68
C LEU A 32 6.21 -14.67 -11.12
N TYR A 33 5.61 -13.61 -11.63
CA TYR A 33 6.34 -12.38 -11.95
C TYR A 33 6.87 -11.67 -10.71
N ARG A 34 6.10 -11.67 -9.61
CA ARG A 34 6.53 -11.09 -8.33
C ARG A 34 7.66 -11.89 -7.72
N LEU A 35 7.55 -13.23 -7.71
CA LEU A 35 8.62 -14.12 -7.27
C LEU A 35 9.91 -13.79 -8.04
N GLN A 36 9.82 -13.71 -9.37
CA GLN A 36 10.97 -13.35 -10.22
C GLN A 36 11.56 -11.97 -9.89
N ALA A 37 10.72 -10.97 -9.65
CA ALA A 37 11.16 -9.62 -9.30
C ALA A 37 11.85 -9.57 -7.93
N GLU A 38 11.46 -10.44 -7.01
CA GLU A 38 11.98 -10.50 -5.64
C GLU A 38 13.15 -11.50 -5.46
N MET A 39 13.50 -12.30 -6.48
CA MET A 39 14.56 -13.34 -6.41
C MET A 39 15.94 -12.85 -5.96
N ASN A 40 16.26 -11.58 -6.20
CA ASN A 40 17.55 -10.99 -5.82
C ASN A 40 17.49 -10.19 -4.51
N SER A 41 16.39 -10.28 -3.77
CA SER A 41 16.28 -9.59 -2.50
C SER A 41 16.99 -10.33 -1.39
N SER A 42 17.82 -9.61 -0.65
CA SER A 42 18.60 -10.12 0.49
C SER A 42 18.08 -9.63 1.84
N GLU A 43 17.02 -8.81 1.84
CA GLU A 43 16.57 -8.06 3.02
C GLU A 43 16.00 -8.94 4.13
N LEU A 44 15.63 -10.19 3.81
CA LEU A 44 15.11 -11.16 4.79
C LEU A 44 16.17 -11.68 5.77
N THR A 45 17.45 -11.66 5.39
CA THR A 45 18.55 -12.21 6.22
C THR A 45 19.47 -11.13 6.78
N VAL A 46 19.15 -9.86 6.54
CA VAL A 46 19.92 -8.72 7.05
C VAL A 46 19.95 -8.71 8.58
N THR A 47 21.11 -8.39 9.16
CA THR A 47 21.32 -8.30 10.61
C THR A 47 21.66 -6.87 11.04
N GLY A 48 21.66 -6.60 12.35
CA GLY A 48 21.95 -5.27 12.90
C GLY A 48 23.38 -4.80 12.68
N ASP A 49 24.28 -5.70 12.28
CA ASP A 49 25.63 -5.39 11.85
C ASP A 49 25.69 -4.33 10.75
N LEU A 50 24.68 -4.26 9.87
CA LEU A 50 24.64 -3.22 8.85
C LEU A 50 24.54 -1.82 9.45
N ILE A 51 23.83 -1.68 10.58
CA ILE A 51 23.72 -0.39 11.27
C ILE A 51 25.00 -0.15 12.08
N THR A 52 25.46 -1.14 12.84
CA THR A 52 26.60 -0.96 13.76
C THR A 52 27.93 -0.76 13.06
N LYS A 53 28.08 -1.22 11.81
CA LYS A 53 29.24 -1.00 10.94
C LYS A 53 29.08 0.23 10.03
N GLY A 54 28.00 1.00 10.17
CA GLY A 54 27.72 2.19 9.36
C GLY A 54 27.42 1.90 7.88
N THR A 55 27.08 0.65 7.54
CA THR A 55 26.66 0.29 6.18
C THR A 55 25.27 0.84 5.86
N ARG A 56 24.40 0.90 6.86
CA ARG A 56 23.08 1.55 6.82
C ARG A 56 22.95 2.54 7.95
N VAL A 57 22.03 3.49 7.76
CA VAL A 57 21.78 4.57 8.70
C VAL A 57 20.32 4.59 9.12
N LEU A 58 20.07 5.06 10.34
CA LEU A 58 18.72 5.29 10.84
C LEU A 58 18.30 6.71 10.50
N VAL A 59 17.15 6.85 9.85
CA VAL A 59 16.58 8.15 9.48
C VAL A 59 15.24 8.31 10.17
N ALA A 60 15.06 9.43 10.86
CA ALA A 60 13.81 9.74 11.52
C ALA A 60 12.72 9.99 10.48
N ASP A 61 11.55 9.41 10.72
CA ASP A 61 10.45 9.45 9.75
C ASP A 61 9.95 10.88 9.51
N GLU A 62 10.01 11.75 10.53
CA GLU A 62 9.62 13.16 10.48
C GLU A 62 10.29 13.93 9.34
N ARG A 63 11.55 13.59 9.00
CA ARG A 63 12.32 14.22 7.91
C ARG A 63 11.59 14.23 6.56
N PHE A 64 10.92 13.13 6.22
CA PHE A 64 10.28 12.93 4.92
C PHE A 64 8.77 12.71 5.02
N CYS A 65 8.18 13.09 6.16
CA CYS A 65 6.76 12.99 6.43
C CYS A 65 6.13 14.39 6.56
N PRO A 66 5.91 15.12 5.44
CA PRO A 66 5.25 16.42 5.51
C PRO A 66 3.81 16.27 6.04
N ASP A 67 3.46 17.11 7.01
CA ASP A 67 2.11 17.19 7.57
C ASP A 67 1.20 18.08 6.73
N VAL A 68 0.75 17.52 5.61
CA VAL A 68 -0.09 18.22 4.64
C VAL A 68 -1.44 18.62 5.25
N LEU A 69 -1.97 17.80 6.16
CA LEU A 69 -3.24 18.08 6.84
C LEU A 69 -3.09 18.93 8.10
N SER A 70 -1.87 19.38 8.42
CA SER A 70 -1.58 20.25 9.57
C SER A 70 -2.11 19.72 10.93
N THR A 71 -2.09 18.40 11.10
CA THR A 71 -2.68 17.71 12.26
C THR A 71 -1.71 17.42 13.40
N THR A 72 -0.41 17.66 13.21
CA THR A 72 0.62 17.42 14.24
C THR A 72 0.36 18.25 15.50
N LYS A 73 -0.12 19.49 15.36
CA LYS A 73 -0.42 20.36 16.50
C LYS A 73 -1.57 19.83 17.37
N GLU A 74 -2.59 19.24 16.76
CA GLU A 74 -3.78 18.75 17.48
C GLU A 74 -3.61 17.31 17.95
N MET A 75 -3.07 16.45 17.07
CA MET A 75 -3.05 14.99 17.24
C MET A 75 -1.67 14.44 17.57
N SER A 76 -0.63 15.28 17.59
CA SER A 76 0.78 14.87 17.77
C SER A 76 1.28 13.88 16.71
N VAL A 77 0.59 13.82 15.56
CA VAL A 77 0.93 12.97 14.41
C VAL A 77 0.54 13.68 13.12
N ALA A 78 1.36 13.50 12.08
CA ALA A 78 1.09 14.05 10.77
C ALA A 78 -0.05 13.31 10.06
N ASN A 79 -0.78 14.04 9.23
CA ASN A 79 -1.81 13.51 8.32
C ASN A 79 -2.89 12.65 9.00
N PHE A 80 -3.21 12.92 10.27
CA PHE A 80 -4.35 12.30 10.95
C PHE A 80 -5.66 12.77 10.32
N ARG A 81 -6.55 11.83 9.99
CA ARG A 81 -7.89 12.18 9.48
C ARG A 81 -8.90 11.09 9.79
N ARG A 82 -10.17 11.47 9.74
CA ARG A 82 -11.33 10.58 9.89
C ARG A 82 -12.23 10.68 8.67
N VAL A 83 -12.70 9.54 8.18
CA VAL A 83 -13.76 9.51 7.16
C VAL A 83 -15.07 10.03 7.75
N PRO A 84 -15.74 11.02 7.13
CA PRO A 84 -16.99 11.58 7.65
C PRO A 84 -18.03 10.51 7.96
N LYS A 85 -18.63 10.59 9.16
CA LYS A 85 -19.68 9.66 9.65
C LYS A 85 -19.31 8.17 9.70
N MET A 86 -18.05 7.81 9.47
CA MET A 86 -17.58 6.41 9.51
C MET A 86 -16.52 6.22 10.61
N PRO A 87 -16.35 5.01 11.15
CA PRO A 87 -15.32 4.69 12.14
C PRO A 87 -13.99 4.31 11.45
N VAL A 88 -13.60 5.05 10.40
CA VAL A 88 -12.38 4.82 9.62
C VAL A 88 -11.44 6.00 9.76
N TYR A 89 -10.18 5.72 10.10
CA TYR A 89 -9.15 6.72 10.40
C TYR A 89 -7.86 6.41 9.64
N GLY A 90 -7.10 7.46 9.34
CA GLY A 90 -5.79 7.36 8.71
C GLY A 90 -4.77 8.26 9.40
N THR A 91 -3.51 7.86 9.46
CA THR A 91 -2.43 8.64 10.08
C THR A 91 -1.05 8.29 9.53
N ALA A 92 -0.07 9.19 9.67
CA ALA A 92 1.34 8.82 9.59
C ALA A 92 1.75 7.90 10.74
N GLN A 93 2.98 7.37 10.67
CA GLN A 93 3.52 6.48 11.70
C GLN A 93 3.55 7.17 13.08
N PRO A 94 2.80 6.69 14.08
CA PRO A 94 2.85 7.26 15.43
C PRO A 94 4.05 6.72 16.21
N SER A 95 4.56 7.53 17.14
CA SER A 95 5.38 7.09 18.28
C SER A 95 4.51 6.50 19.39
N SER A 96 5.13 5.86 20.39
CA SER A 96 4.48 5.34 21.59
C SER A 96 3.69 6.42 22.34
N LYS A 97 4.29 7.61 22.49
CA LYS A 97 3.65 8.78 23.11
C LYS A 97 2.44 9.24 22.29
N THR A 98 2.62 9.38 20.98
CA THR A 98 1.59 9.85 20.06
C THR A 98 0.42 8.86 19.94
N LEU A 99 0.71 7.56 19.94
CA LEU A 99 -0.30 6.50 19.92
C LEU A 99 -1.26 6.65 21.11
N GLY A 100 -0.75 6.93 22.30
CA GLY A 100 -1.58 7.17 23.49
C GLY A 100 -2.55 8.35 23.32
N SER A 101 -2.13 9.42 22.64
CA SER A 101 -3.00 10.57 22.33
C SER A 101 -4.11 10.22 21.33
N VAL A 102 -3.77 9.48 20.27
CA VAL A 102 -4.76 9.02 19.28
C VAL A 102 -5.77 8.08 19.92
N LEU A 103 -5.34 7.12 20.75
CA LEU A 103 -6.25 6.20 21.43
C LEU A 103 -7.19 6.93 22.40
N ARG A 104 -6.70 7.95 23.13
CA ARG A 104 -7.54 8.80 23.97
C ARG A 104 -8.60 9.54 23.16
N TYR A 105 -8.24 10.05 21.99
CA TYR A 105 -9.18 10.70 21.08
C TYR A 105 -10.26 9.73 20.58
N LEU A 106 -9.88 8.50 20.22
CA LEU A 106 -10.80 7.48 19.69
C LEU A 106 -11.78 6.95 20.76
N THR A 107 -11.33 6.91 22.01
CA THR A 107 -12.10 6.41 23.17
C THR A 107 -12.82 7.51 23.94
N ASP A 108 -12.79 8.76 23.45
CA ASP A 108 -13.41 9.89 24.14
C ASP A 108 -14.93 9.75 24.25
N THR A 109 -15.54 10.64 25.04
CA THR A 109 -16.99 10.63 25.29
C THR A 109 -17.83 10.93 24.04
N LYS A 110 -17.22 11.41 22.94
CA LYS A 110 -17.91 11.70 21.68
C LYS A 110 -17.91 10.49 20.75
N ARG A 111 -16.79 9.78 20.62
CA ARG A 111 -16.60 8.66 19.68
C ARG A 111 -16.88 7.31 20.33
N LYS A 112 -16.50 7.13 21.59
CA LYS A 112 -16.80 5.95 22.42
C LYS A 112 -16.46 4.61 21.77
N HIS A 113 -15.37 4.54 21.00
CA HIS A 113 -14.96 3.27 20.37
C HIS A 113 -14.45 2.29 21.42
N SER A 114 -15.15 1.16 21.59
CA SER A 114 -14.75 0.06 22.47
C SER A 114 -13.74 -0.88 21.81
N ARG A 115 -13.89 -1.11 20.51
CA ARG A 115 -13.04 -1.99 19.69
C ARG A 115 -12.27 -1.13 18.69
N ILE A 116 -10.94 -1.19 18.73
CA ILE A 116 -10.06 -0.44 17.82
C ILE A 116 -9.12 -1.42 17.15
N VAL A 117 -9.22 -1.53 15.84
CA VAL A 117 -8.35 -2.35 15.00
C VAL A 117 -7.35 -1.43 14.30
N TRP A 118 -6.09 -1.52 14.72
CA TRP A 118 -5.01 -0.75 14.15
C TRP A 118 -4.23 -1.58 13.13
N ILE A 119 -4.11 -1.09 11.91
CA ILE A 119 -3.48 -1.79 10.79
C ILE A 119 -2.31 -0.95 10.26
N SER A 120 -1.09 -1.44 10.46
CA SER A 120 0.11 -0.86 9.88
C SER A 120 0.39 -1.47 8.51
N LEU A 121 0.57 -0.60 7.52
CA LEU A 121 0.73 -0.96 6.10
C LEU A 121 2.19 -0.97 5.64
N ARG A 122 3.13 -0.88 6.58
CA ARG A 122 4.55 -0.68 6.28
C ARG A 122 5.25 -1.99 5.95
N GLU A 123 5.95 -2.01 4.82
CA GLU A 123 6.77 -3.14 4.37
C GLU A 123 8.25 -2.98 4.75
N GLU A 124 8.60 -1.90 5.44
CA GLU A 124 9.96 -1.61 5.88
C GLU A 124 10.09 -1.86 7.40
N VAL A 125 11.32 -2.06 7.86
CA VAL A 125 11.63 -2.14 9.30
C VAL A 125 11.42 -0.77 9.97
N VAL A 126 10.64 -0.74 11.05
CA VAL A 126 10.40 0.46 11.85
C VAL A 126 10.77 0.23 13.31
N LEU A 127 11.56 1.14 13.88
CA LEU A 127 11.98 1.10 15.27
C LEU A 127 11.76 2.45 15.94
N GLU A 128 11.29 2.45 17.18
CA GLU A 128 11.32 3.64 18.03
C GLU A 128 12.56 3.60 18.91
N GLY A 129 13.48 4.53 18.73
CA GLY A 129 14.69 4.63 19.54
C GLY A 129 14.80 5.98 20.23
N ASN A 130 15.01 5.98 21.55
CA ASN A 130 15.00 7.21 22.37
C ASN A 130 13.78 8.10 22.08
N GLU A 131 12.57 7.50 22.05
CA GLU A 131 11.27 8.16 21.79
C GLU A 131 11.05 8.72 20.37
N GLN A 132 11.96 8.45 19.42
CA GLN A 132 11.85 8.87 18.03
C GLN A 132 11.67 7.67 17.10
N ILE A 133 10.78 7.79 16.11
CA ILE A 133 10.59 6.77 15.07
C ILE A 133 11.68 6.86 14.01
N TYR A 134 12.33 5.74 13.74
CA TYR A 134 13.36 5.57 12.73
C TYR A 134 13.01 4.46 11.73
N THR A 135 13.41 4.66 10.48
CA THR A 135 13.46 3.62 9.45
C THR A 135 14.87 3.53 8.88
N LEU A 136 15.32 2.31 8.51
CA LEU A 136 16.62 2.09 7.88
C LEU A 136 16.70 2.68 6.46
N ARG A 137 17.86 3.25 6.10
CA ARG A 137 18.18 3.76 4.76
C ARG A 137 19.60 3.40 4.32
N GLU A 138 19.80 3.44 3.01
CA GLU A 138 21.14 3.48 2.42
C GLU A 138 21.71 4.90 2.57
N PRO A 139 22.96 5.09 2.99
CA PRO A 139 23.54 6.42 3.23
C PRO A 139 23.47 7.37 2.02
N GLY A 140 23.52 6.83 0.80
CA GLY A 140 23.44 7.60 -0.46
C GLY A 140 22.02 7.90 -0.96
N HIS A 141 20.99 7.28 -0.37
CA HIS A 141 19.60 7.35 -0.83
C HIS A 141 18.65 7.43 0.38
N LEU A 142 18.69 8.55 1.11
CA LEU A 142 17.97 8.71 2.38
C LEU A 142 16.45 8.82 2.19
N GLU A 143 16.01 9.27 1.02
CA GLU A 143 14.61 9.38 0.60
C GLU A 143 13.99 8.03 0.21
N GLU A 144 14.80 7.01 -0.10
CA GLU A 144 14.32 5.70 -0.57
C GLU A 144 14.11 4.74 0.61
N LEU A 145 12.85 4.40 0.85
CA LEU A 145 12.44 3.36 1.79
C LEU A 145 13.00 1.99 1.40
N ILE A 146 13.45 1.17 2.37
CA ILE A 146 13.91 -0.20 2.10
C ILE A 146 12.77 -1.21 2.36
N PRO A 147 12.00 -1.63 1.33
CA PRO A 147 11.06 -2.74 1.46
C PRO A 147 11.75 -4.05 1.81
N VAL A 148 11.10 -4.83 2.66
CA VAL A 148 11.48 -6.19 3.00
C VAL A 148 10.44 -7.13 2.40
N PRO A 149 10.78 -7.96 1.39
CA PRO A 149 9.82 -8.87 0.78
C PRO A 149 9.56 -10.02 1.74
N THR A 150 8.47 -9.92 2.49
CA THR A 150 8.06 -10.94 3.44
C THR A 150 6.89 -11.74 2.90
N ALA A 151 6.89 -13.05 3.13
CA ALA A 151 5.75 -13.92 2.88
C ALA A 151 4.73 -13.85 4.03
N SER A 152 5.18 -13.40 5.20
CA SER A 152 4.34 -13.25 6.39
C SER A 152 4.78 -12.05 7.23
N PRO A 153 3.85 -11.31 7.87
CA PRO A 153 4.20 -10.16 8.71
C PRO A 153 5.16 -10.51 9.86
N GLN A 154 5.11 -11.75 10.36
CA GLN A 154 5.95 -12.24 11.45
C GLN A 154 7.44 -12.25 11.08
N GLN A 155 7.79 -12.41 9.80
CA GLN A 155 9.18 -12.31 9.35
C GLN A 155 9.71 -10.87 9.52
N LEU A 156 8.89 -9.86 9.21
CA LEU A 156 9.26 -8.46 9.38
C LEU A 156 9.38 -8.08 10.86
N GLU A 157 8.44 -8.53 11.68
CA GLU A 157 8.46 -8.30 13.14
C GLU A 157 9.66 -8.99 13.80
N LYS A 158 10.02 -10.20 13.38
CA LYS A 158 11.23 -10.89 13.83
C LYS A 158 12.49 -10.11 13.47
N LEU A 159 12.56 -9.58 12.25
CA LEU A 159 13.68 -8.75 11.81
C LEU A 159 13.77 -7.46 12.64
N GLU A 160 12.65 -6.77 12.90
CA GLU A 160 12.59 -5.62 13.80
C GLU A 160 13.12 -5.98 15.21
N ALA A 161 12.73 -7.13 15.76
CA ALA A 161 13.19 -7.60 17.07
C ALA A 161 14.70 -7.91 17.10
N THR A 162 15.23 -8.54 16.06
CA THR A 162 16.68 -8.79 15.92
C THR A 162 17.46 -7.48 15.88
N LEU A 163 17.04 -6.54 15.01
CA LEU A 163 17.69 -5.24 14.85
C LEU A 163 17.65 -4.41 16.14
N LYS A 164 16.52 -4.42 16.85
CA LYS A 164 16.41 -3.83 18.19
C LYS A 164 17.46 -4.40 19.15
N GLY A 165 17.59 -5.73 19.21
CA GLY A 165 18.54 -6.41 20.09
C GLY A 165 19.98 -5.99 19.79
N ASP A 166 20.34 -5.91 18.51
CA ASP A 166 21.68 -5.52 18.08
C ASP A 166 21.99 -4.04 18.39
N LEU A 167 21.02 -3.14 18.18
CA LEU A 167 21.16 -1.72 18.52
C LEU A 167 21.42 -1.52 20.02
N LEU A 168 20.66 -2.20 20.87
CA LEU A 168 20.81 -2.10 22.33
C LEU A 168 22.11 -2.75 22.83
N LYS A 169 22.56 -3.84 22.20
CA LYS A 169 23.85 -4.49 22.55
C LYS A 169 25.06 -3.66 22.10
N CYS A 170 24.93 -2.91 21.01
CA CYS A 170 26.04 -2.18 20.43
C CYS A 170 26.65 -1.18 21.41
N GLN A 171 25.82 -0.43 22.16
CA GLN A 171 26.26 0.61 23.11
C GLN A 171 27.28 1.59 22.51
N LYS A 172 27.17 1.86 21.20
CA LYS A 172 28.01 2.82 20.46
C LYS A 172 27.20 4.03 20.03
N TRP A 173 27.92 5.10 19.75
CA TRP A 173 27.41 6.25 19.02
C TRP A 173 27.23 5.87 17.55
N LEU A 174 25.98 5.88 17.09
CA LEU A 174 25.60 5.56 15.72
C LEU A 174 25.18 6.82 14.99
N GLU A 175 25.48 6.86 13.70
CA GLU A 175 25.05 7.91 12.82
C GLU A 175 23.54 7.81 12.55
N VAL A 176 22.83 8.90 12.80
CA VAL A 176 21.39 9.04 12.54
C VAL A 176 21.09 10.37 11.85
N PHE A 177 20.00 10.40 11.10
CA PHE A 177 19.49 11.61 10.46
C PHE A 177 18.13 11.95 11.05
N LEU A 178 17.94 13.18 11.52
CA LEU A 178 16.66 13.62 12.11
C LEU A 178 15.85 14.48 11.15
N GLU A 179 16.49 15.51 10.60
CA GLU A 179 15.89 16.51 9.73
C GLU A 179 16.86 16.81 8.59
N THR A 180 17.50 17.97 8.57
CA THR A 180 18.59 18.31 7.65
C THR A 180 19.97 17.90 8.19
N GLU A 181 20.06 17.57 9.47
CA GLU A 181 21.33 17.34 10.16
C GLU A 181 21.65 15.86 10.39
N LYS A 182 22.96 15.58 10.30
CA LYS A 182 23.58 14.33 10.74
C LYS A 182 23.92 14.45 12.22
N GLN A 183 23.50 13.48 13.02
CA GLN A 183 23.78 13.43 14.45
C GLN A 183 24.34 12.06 14.84
N MET A 184 25.16 12.05 15.89
CA MET A 184 25.56 10.82 16.55
C MET A 184 24.63 10.58 17.73
N LYS A 185 23.97 9.42 17.78
CA LYS A 185 23.12 9.03 18.91
C LYS A 185 23.52 7.67 19.45
N MET A 186 23.52 7.56 20.78
CA MET A 186 23.57 6.29 21.48
C MET A 186 22.15 5.92 21.93
N PHE A 187 21.69 4.73 21.54
CA PHE A 187 20.35 4.26 21.84
C PHE A 187 20.30 3.64 23.24
N LYS A 188 19.61 4.31 24.17
CA LYS A 188 19.37 3.83 25.54
C LYS A 188 18.08 3.00 25.62
N SER A 189 17.10 3.36 24.79
CA SER A 189 15.85 2.63 24.62
C SER A 189 15.60 2.38 23.13
N CYS A 190 15.00 1.22 22.84
CA CYS A 190 14.56 0.85 21.50
C CYS A 190 13.34 -0.07 21.62
N LEU A 191 12.27 0.21 20.89
CA LEU A 191 11.04 -0.56 20.83
C LEU A 191 10.69 -0.89 19.38
N THR A 192 10.16 -2.08 19.17
CA THR A 192 9.53 -2.46 17.89
C THR A 192 8.11 -1.92 17.83
N THR A 193 7.54 -1.85 16.63
CA THR A 193 6.14 -1.42 16.47
C THR A 193 5.19 -2.33 17.26
N GLN A 194 5.41 -3.65 17.21
CA GLN A 194 4.60 -4.62 17.94
C GLN A 194 4.63 -4.39 19.46
N GLU A 195 5.79 -4.06 20.03
CA GLU A 195 5.93 -3.77 21.46
C GLU A 195 5.20 -2.48 21.86
N ILE A 196 5.27 -1.44 21.03
CA ILE A 196 4.57 -0.17 21.27
C ILE A 196 3.05 -0.41 21.40
N PHE A 197 2.46 -1.21 20.51
CA PHE A 197 1.04 -1.55 20.59
C PHE A 197 0.74 -2.49 21.77
N SER A 198 1.62 -3.43 22.07
CA SER A 198 1.45 -4.36 23.19
C SER A 198 1.41 -3.64 24.54
N GLN A 199 2.22 -2.57 24.71
CA GLN A 199 2.20 -1.74 25.92
C GLN A 199 0.85 -1.02 26.13
N GLN A 200 0.23 -0.55 25.05
CA GLN A 200 -1.06 0.17 25.12
C GLN A 200 -2.27 -0.75 25.36
N LYS A 201 -2.14 -2.05 25.05
CA LYS A 201 -3.21 -3.04 25.20
C LYS A 201 -3.67 -3.21 26.66
N ASN A 202 -2.80 -2.94 27.63
CA ASN A 202 -3.14 -2.97 29.06
C ASN A 202 -4.17 -1.89 29.43
N THR A 203 -4.05 -0.71 28.83
CA THR A 203 -4.98 0.42 29.05
C THR A 203 -6.22 0.31 28.17
N TYR A 204 -6.05 -0.18 26.94
CA TYR A 204 -7.10 -0.27 25.94
C TYR A 204 -7.31 -1.73 25.55
N GLN A 205 -8.10 -2.47 26.34
CA GLN A 205 -8.31 -3.91 26.16
C GLN A 205 -8.90 -4.29 24.78
N GLY A 206 -9.69 -3.39 24.18
CA GLY A 206 -10.26 -3.58 22.85
C GLY A 206 -9.32 -3.23 21.69
N LEU A 207 -8.07 -2.85 21.94
CA LEU A 207 -7.07 -2.57 20.91
C LEU A 207 -6.49 -3.86 20.32
N THR A 208 -6.58 -4.01 19.00
CA THR A 208 -5.83 -5.01 18.22
C THR A 208 -4.89 -4.35 17.24
N TYR A 209 -3.73 -4.97 17.05
CA TYR A 209 -2.72 -4.52 16.10
C TYR A 209 -2.50 -5.60 15.05
N HIS A 210 -2.49 -5.19 13.78
CA HIS A 210 -2.17 -6.02 12.63
C HIS A 210 -1.12 -5.32 11.77
N ARG A 211 -0.19 -6.10 11.20
CA ARG A 211 0.79 -5.66 10.22
C ARG A 211 0.44 -6.29 8.87
N ILE A 212 0.14 -5.49 7.85
CA ILE A 212 -0.15 -5.93 6.47
C ILE A 212 0.80 -5.17 5.54
N PRO A 213 1.98 -5.72 5.22
CA PRO A 213 2.98 -5.06 4.38
C PRO A 213 2.47 -4.79 2.95
N ILE A 214 2.15 -3.53 2.64
CA ILE A 214 1.72 -3.14 1.28
C ILE A 214 2.87 -2.39 0.58
N PRO A 215 3.19 -2.74 -0.69
CA PRO A 215 4.17 -2.02 -1.49
C PRO A 215 3.88 -0.53 -1.60
N ASP A 216 4.89 0.31 -1.39
CA ASP A 216 4.71 1.76 -1.60
C ASP A 216 4.47 2.08 -3.08
N PHE A 217 3.69 3.12 -3.35
CA PHE A 217 3.25 3.58 -4.69
C PHE A 217 2.38 2.60 -5.52
N CYS A 218 2.55 1.30 -5.36
CA CYS A 218 1.89 0.26 -6.17
C CYS A 218 0.45 -0.01 -5.71
N ALA A 219 -0.28 -0.77 -6.53
CA ALA A 219 -1.51 -1.43 -6.07
C ALA A 219 -1.17 -2.46 -4.97
N PRO A 220 -2.02 -2.64 -3.95
CA PRO A 220 -1.89 -3.78 -3.05
C PRO A 220 -1.90 -5.09 -3.85
N LYS A 221 -1.14 -6.09 -3.39
CA LYS A 221 -1.22 -7.46 -3.93
C LYS A 221 -2.62 -8.00 -3.66
N GLU A 222 -3.08 -8.95 -4.46
CA GLU A 222 -4.43 -9.51 -4.29
C GLU A 222 -4.63 -10.10 -2.88
N GLN A 223 -3.59 -10.72 -2.31
CA GLN A 223 -3.61 -11.24 -0.94
C GLN A 223 -3.68 -10.15 0.14
N ASP A 224 -3.29 -8.92 -0.16
CA ASP A 224 -3.39 -7.80 0.79
C ASP A 224 -4.86 -7.38 0.96
N PHE A 225 -5.64 -7.41 -0.14
CA PHE A 225 -7.09 -7.20 -0.09
C PHE A 225 -7.79 -8.29 0.72
N ASP A 226 -7.37 -9.56 0.56
CA ASP A 226 -7.90 -10.68 1.35
C ASP A 226 -7.67 -10.46 2.84
N GLN A 227 -6.45 -10.12 3.23
CA GLN A 227 -6.09 -9.88 4.63
C GLN A 227 -6.85 -8.69 5.21
N LEU A 228 -6.95 -7.58 4.48
CA LEU A 228 -7.70 -6.40 4.92
C LEU A 228 -9.18 -6.72 5.13
N LEU A 229 -9.81 -7.39 4.16
CA LEU A 229 -11.22 -7.76 4.24
C LEU A 229 -11.47 -8.73 5.40
N GLU A 230 -10.60 -9.72 5.58
CA GLU A 230 -10.75 -10.73 6.63
C GLU A 230 -10.56 -10.13 8.04
N VAL A 231 -9.57 -9.26 8.23
CA VAL A 231 -9.39 -8.51 9.49
C VAL A 231 -10.64 -7.67 9.80
N MET A 232 -11.22 -7.01 8.81
CA MET A 232 -12.43 -6.21 8.99
C MET A 232 -13.66 -7.06 9.29
N LYS A 233 -13.87 -8.16 8.54
CA LYS A 233 -14.97 -9.11 8.78
C LYS A 233 -14.96 -9.63 10.20
N ASN A 234 -13.80 -10.10 10.67
CA ASN A 234 -13.65 -10.64 12.02
C ASN A 234 -13.94 -9.60 13.10
N ALA A 235 -13.42 -8.38 12.93
CA ALA A 235 -13.69 -7.30 13.88
C ALA A 235 -15.16 -6.88 13.92
N LEU A 236 -15.83 -6.81 12.77
CA LEU A 236 -17.24 -6.45 12.66
C LEU A 236 -18.17 -7.55 13.20
N ALA A 237 -17.76 -8.81 13.11
CA ALA A 237 -18.50 -9.93 13.71
C ALA A 237 -18.47 -9.88 15.25
N GLU A 238 -17.38 -9.38 15.83
CA GLU A 238 -17.25 -9.19 17.28
C GLU A 238 -17.92 -7.89 17.78
N ASP A 239 -17.71 -6.77 17.09
CA ASP A 239 -18.29 -5.46 17.42
C ASP A 239 -18.63 -4.71 16.13
N SER A 240 -19.91 -4.56 15.83
CA SER A 240 -20.39 -3.86 14.63
C SER A 240 -20.03 -2.36 14.61
N ARG A 241 -19.53 -1.82 15.73
CA ARG A 241 -19.04 -0.43 15.86
C ARG A 241 -17.52 -0.35 15.93
N ALA A 242 -16.80 -1.42 15.59
CA ALA A 242 -15.34 -1.44 15.55
C ALA A 242 -14.78 -0.28 14.71
N ALA A 243 -13.76 0.38 15.25
CA ALA A 243 -13.02 1.43 14.57
C ALA A 243 -11.77 0.89 13.90
N PHE A 244 -11.52 1.31 12.67
CA PHE A 244 -10.37 0.90 11.87
C PHE A 244 -9.42 2.08 11.71
N VAL A 245 -8.17 1.91 12.13
CA VAL A 245 -7.12 2.91 12.01
C VAL A 245 -6.01 2.38 11.13
N PHE A 246 -5.71 3.08 10.05
CA PHE A 246 -4.67 2.71 9.10
C PHE A 246 -3.49 3.65 9.21
N ASN A 247 -2.27 3.10 9.19
CA ASN A 247 -1.07 3.91 9.10
C ASN A 247 -0.05 3.35 8.11
N CYS A 248 0.72 4.24 7.50
CA CYS A 248 1.94 3.88 6.78
C CYS A 248 3.08 4.81 7.22
N PHE A 249 4.13 4.96 6.39
CA PHE A 249 5.23 5.89 6.65
C PHE A 249 4.70 7.32 6.90
N SER A 250 3.94 7.86 5.93
CA SER A 250 3.54 9.27 5.94
C SER A 250 2.04 9.52 6.07
N GLY A 251 1.20 8.49 6.14
CA GLY A 251 -0.27 8.66 6.25
C GLY A 251 -0.97 8.99 4.92
N ARG A 252 -0.26 8.77 3.81
CA ARG A 252 -0.62 9.20 2.45
C ARG A 252 -1.04 8.00 1.61
N GLY A 253 -0.37 7.74 0.48
CA GLY A 253 -0.74 6.72 -0.52
C GLY A 253 -1.27 5.38 0.02
N ARG A 254 -0.46 4.63 0.77
CA ARG A 254 -0.88 3.33 1.36
C ARG A 254 -2.08 3.49 2.31
N THR A 255 -2.03 4.49 3.20
CA THR A 255 -3.10 4.77 4.16
C THR A 255 -4.41 5.13 3.46
N THR A 256 -4.40 6.05 2.49
CA THR A 256 -5.57 6.42 1.68
C THR A 256 -6.15 5.20 0.98
N THR A 257 -5.29 4.34 0.40
CA THR A 257 -5.73 3.13 -0.30
C THR A 257 -6.46 2.17 0.64
N ALA A 258 -5.90 1.88 1.81
CA ALA A 258 -6.54 1.00 2.79
C ALA A 258 -7.82 1.61 3.38
N MET A 259 -7.87 2.94 3.58
CA MET A 259 -9.08 3.62 3.99
C MET A 259 -10.20 3.49 2.93
N VAL A 260 -9.88 3.60 1.64
CA VAL A 260 -10.87 3.39 0.56
C VAL A 260 -11.37 1.95 0.55
N ILE A 261 -10.48 0.97 0.69
CA ILE A 261 -10.84 -0.45 0.84
C ILE A 261 -11.78 -0.65 2.02
N ALA A 262 -11.51 0.01 3.15
CA ALA A 262 -12.34 -0.07 4.35
C ALA A 262 -13.70 0.59 4.16
N VAL A 263 -13.77 1.75 3.49
CA VAL A 263 -15.03 2.42 3.17
C VAL A 263 -15.91 1.55 2.28
N LEU A 264 -15.34 1.01 1.19
CA LEU A 264 -16.05 0.09 0.30
C LEU A 264 -16.58 -1.13 1.07
N THR A 265 -15.71 -1.76 1.86
CA THR A 265 -16.10 -2.91 2.70
C THR A 265 -17.26 -2.55 3.62
N LEU A 266 -17.17 -1.44 4.36
CA LEU A 266 -18.22 -1.01 5.29
C LEU A 266 -19.54 -0.65 4.60
N TRP A 267 -19.51 -0.07 3.40
CA TRP A 267 -20.73 0.15 2.60
C TRP A 267 -21.37 -1.16 2.19
N HIS A 268 -20.58 -2.18 1.89
CA HIS A 268 -21.10 -3.51 1.61
C HIS A 268 -21.72 -4.19 2.84
N PHE A 269 -21.28 -3.86 4.05
CA PHE A 269 -21.93 -4.30 5.30
C PHE A 269 -23.17 -3.49 5.66
N ASN A 270 -23.10 -2.17 5.57
CA ASN A 270 -24.09 -1.25 6.17
C ASN A 270 -25.09 -0.66 5.16
N GLY A 271 -24.86 -0.87 3.86
CA GLY A 271 -25.57 -0.20 2.78
C GLY A 271 -24.70 0.82 2.08
N ILE A 272 -24.78 0.82 0.74
CA ILE A 272 -24.08 1.77 -0.11
C ILE A 272 -24.90 3.08 -0.13
N PRO A 273 -24.28 4.25 0.11
CA PRO A 273 -24.98 5.53 0.06
C PRO A 273 -25.67 5.77 -1.28
N GLU A 274 -26.81 6.47 -1.26
CA GLU A 274 -27.47 6.92 -2.49
C GLU A 274 -26.54 7.85 -3.27
N MET A 275 -26.46 7.61 -4.57
CA MET A 275 -25.57 8.34 -5.46
C MET A 275 -26.32 9.52 -6.06
N SER A 276 -25.85 10.75 -5.86
CA SER A 276 -26.39 11.89 -6.59
C SER A 276 -26.08 11.77 -8.09
N GLU A 277 -26.90 12.42 -8.92
CA GLU A 277 -26.57 12.62 -10.33
C GLU A 277 -25.27 13.43 -10.44
N GLU A 278 -24.46 13.12 -11.46
CA GLU A 278 -23.20 13.83 -11.68
C GLU A 278 -23.50 15.26 -12.12
N GLU A 279 -22.85 16.25 -11.48
CA GLU A 279 -22.75 17.57 -12.09
C GLU A 279 -21.97 17.47 -13.40
N ILE A 280 -22.54 18.06 -14.46
CA ILE A 280 -21.89 18.15 -15.76
C ILE A 280 -20.77 19.18 -15.64
N VAL A 281 -19.58 18.71 -15.29
CA VAL A 281 -18.38 19.54 -15.19
C VAL A 281 -17.71 19.61 -16.58
N SER A 282 -17.97 20.69 -17.32
CA SER A 282 -17.40 20.94 -18.65
C SER A 282 -16.14 21.81 -18.56
N VAL A 283 -15.03 21.23 -18.09
CA VAL A 283 -13.69 21.84 -18.16
C VAL A 283 -12.76 21.00 -19.03
N PRO A 284 -11.79 21.60 -19.75
CA PRO A 284 -10.73 20.85 -20.40
C PRO A 284 -10.07 19.91 -19.38
N ASP A 285 -9.85 18.65 -19.75
CA ASP A 285 -9.31 17.59 -18.88
C ASP A 285 -10.22 17.04 -17.77
N ALA A 286 -11.49 17.44 -17.70
CA ALA A 286 -12.46 16.93 -16.70
C ALA A 286 -12.52 15.39 -16.68
N LYS A 287 -12.31 14.73 -17.83
CA LYS A 287 -12.29 13.27 -17.93
C LYS A 287 -11.23 12.62 -17.03
N TYR A 288 -10.05 13.23 -16.86
CA TYR A 288 -8.98 12.67 -16.03
C TYR A 288 -9.27 12.85 -14.54
N THR A 289 -9.86 13.98 -14.16
CA THR A 289 -10.40 14.21 -12.82
C THR A 289 -11.52 13.21 -12.49
N LYS A 290 -12.37 12.88 -13.48
CA LYS A 290 -13.36 11.79 -13.40
C LYS A 290 -12.74 10.39 -13.45
N GLY A 291 -11.43 10.24 -13.66
CA GLY A 291 -10.78 8.94 -13.76
C GLY A 291 -11.19 8.13 -14.99
N GLU A 292 -11.63 8.78 -16.07
CA GLU A 292 -12.06 8.16 -17.34
C GLU A 292 -10.87 7.94 -18.29
N PHE A 293 -9.84 7.26 -17.80
CA PHE A 293 -8.73 6.82 -18.63
C PHE A 293 -9.18 5.69 -19.56
N GLU A 294 -8.70 5.64 -20.81
CA GLU A 294 -9.16 4.62 -21.78
C GLU A 294 -8.98 3.19 -21.25
N VAL A 295 -7.85 2.93 -20.59
CA VAL A 295 -7.57 1.60 -20.01
C VAL A 295 -8.47 1.27 -18.82
N VAL A 296 -8.89 2.26 -18.03
CA VAL A 296 -9.88 2.07 -16.96
C VAL A 296 -11.23 1.75 -17.57
N MET A 297 -11.63 2.47 -18.62
CA MET A 297 -12.90 2.24 -19.30
C MET A 297 -12.97 0.87 -19.96
N LYS A 298 -11.86 0.33 -20.47
CA LYS A 298 -11.78 -1.07 -20.91
C LYS A 298 -12.10 -2.04 -19.79
N VAL A 299 -11.55 -1.85 -18.58
CA VAL A 299 -11.90 -2.71 -17.43
C VAL A 299 -13.36 -2.55 -17.04
N VAL A 300 -13.87 -1.32 -17.01
CA VAL A 300 -15.29 -1.04 -16.73
C VAL A 300 -16.22 -1.77 -17.69
N GLN A 301 -15.88 -1.81 -18.98
CA GLN A 301 -16.68 -2.53 -20.00
C GLN A 301 -16.64 -4.05 -19.85
N LEU A 302 -15.61 -4.61 -19.21
CA LEU A 302 -15.50 -6.05 -18.93
C LEU A 302 -16.30 -6.48 -17.69
N LEU A 303 -16.66 -5.54 -16.81
CA LEU A 303 -17.30 -5.82 -15.53
C LEU A 303 -18.83 -5.72 -15.63
N PRO A 304 -19.58 -6.65 -15.01
CA PRO A 304 -21.02 -6.48 -14.80
C PRO A 304 -21.28 -5.19 -14.01
N ASP A 305 -22.17 -4.33 -14.52
CA ASP A 305 -22.45 -3.00 -13.97
C ASP A 305 -21.18 -2.17 -13.70
N GLY A 306 -20.14 -2.30 -14.52
CA GLY A 306 -18.83 -1.70 -14.26
C GLY A 306 -18.84 -0.19 -14.04
N HIS A 307 -19.76 0.55 -14.69
CA HIS A 307 -19.92 1.98 -14.48
C HIS A 307 -20.34 2.30 -13.04
N ARG A 308 -21.25 1.50 -12.48
CA ARG A 308 -21.66 1.60 -11.08
C ARG A 308 -20.48 1.26 -10.16
N MET A 309 -19.75 0.18 -10.45
CA MET A 309 -18.58 -0.23 -9.66
C MET A 309 -17.53 0.88 -9.57
N LYS A 310 -17.23 1.51 -10.71
CA LYS A 310 -16.33 2.67 -10.78
C LYS A 310 -16.88 3.86 -10.00
N LYS A 311 -18.14 4.23 -10.21
CA LYS A 311 -18.75 5.41 -9.57
C LYS A 311 -18.76 5.28 -8.04
N GLU A 312 -18.99 4.08 -7.50
CA GLU A 312 -18.86 3.82 -6.06
C GLU A 312 -17.41 3.96 -5.56
N VAL A 313 -16.41 3.51 -6.32
CA VAL A 313 -14.98 3.74 -5.99
C VAL A 313 -14.63 5.22 -6.01
N ASP A 314 -15.13 5.97 -6.98
CA ASP A 314 -14.93 7.42 -7.07
C ASP A 314 -15.50 8.13 -5.85
N MET A 315 -16.72 7.79 -5.44
CA MET A 315 -17.33 8.31 -4.22
C MET A 315 -16.52 7.95 -2.97
N ALA A 316 -15.97 6.74 -2.88
CA ALA A 316 -15.15 6.33 -1.75
C ALA A 316 -13.83 7.13 -1.70
N LEU A 317 -13.21 7.40 -2.85
CA LEU A 317 -12.03 8.27 -2.97
C LEU A 317 -12.35 9.70 -2.51
N ASP A 318 -13.47 10.25 -2.98
CA ASP A 318 -13.93 11.60 -2.61
C ASP A 318 -14.26 11.72 -1.12
N THR A 319 -14.77 10.65 -0.52
CA THR A 319 -15.13 10.63 0.90
C THR A 319 -13.91 10.48 1.82
N VAL A 320 -12.83 9.86 1.35
CA VAL A 320 -11.60 9.64 2.13
C VAL A 320 -10.63 10.83 2.05
N SER A 321 -10.60 11.53 0.91
CA SER A 321 -9.74 12.70 0.71
C SER A 321 -10.46 13.99 1.12
N GLU A 322 -9.80 14.87 1.86
CA GLU A 322 -10.40 16.15 2.28
C GLU A 322 -10.75 17.06 1.10
N THR A 323 -9.89 17.08 0.08
CA THR A 323 -10.20 17.74 -1.20
C THR A 323 -9.70 16.90 -2.37
N MET A 324 -10.34 17.11 -3.53
CA MET A 324 -9.98 16.48 -4.79
C MET A 324 -8.72 17.14 -5.39
N THR A 325 -7.56 16.91 -4.76
CA THR A 325 -6.28 17.46 -5.20
C THR A 325 -5.14 16.44 -5.07
N PRO A 326 -4.06 16.56 -5.86
CA PRO A 326 -2.87 15.73 -5.68
C PRO A 326 -2.23 15.90 -4.30
N MET A 327 -2.34 17.10 -3.72
CA MET A 327 -1.79 17.44 -2.41
C MET A 327 -2.40 16.58 -1.30
N HIS A 328 -3.73 16.38 -1.32
CA HIS A 328 -4.45 15.52 -0.37
C HIS A 328 -4.55 14.06 -0.82
N TYR A 329 -3.63 13.63 -1.66
CA TYR A 329 -3.47 12.25 -2.12
C TYR A 329 -4.69 11.65 -2.80
N HIS A 330 -5.48 12.48 -3.48
CA HIS A 330 -6.61 12.01 -4.25
C HIS A 330 -6.11 11.25 -5.49
N LEU A 331 -6.42 9.95 -5.57
CA LEU A 331 -5.77 9.02 -6.51
C LEU A 331 -5.97 9.42 -7.98
N ARG A 332 -7.18 9.82 -8.37
CA ARG A 332 -7.50 10.21 -9.76
C ARG A 332 -6.66 11.39 -10.23
N GLU A 333 -6.49 12.38 -9.36
CA GLU A 333 -5.68 13.58 -9.62
C GLU A 333 -4.17 13.25 -9.65
N ILE A 334 -3.71 12.40 -8.72
CA ILE A 334 -2.30 11.98 -8.68
C ILE A 334 -1.88 11.28 -9.97
N ILE A 335 -2.74 10.45 -10.57
CA ILE A 335 -2.40 9.69 -11.80
C ILE A 335 -1.98 10.67 -12.90
N ILE A 336 -2.86 11.60 -13.26
CA ILE A 336 -2.63 12.52 -14.39
C ILE A 336 -1.54 13.55 -14.06
N CYS A 337 -1.47 14.04 -12.82
CA CYS A 337 -0.43 14.97 -12.40
C CYS A 337 0.96 14.34 -12.47
N THR A 338 1.11 13.09 -11.99
CA THR A 338 2.40 12.38 -12.03
C THR A 338 2.83 12.10 -13.47
N TYR A 339 1.88 11.70 -14.33
CA TYR A 339 2.15 11.52 -15.77
C TYR A 339 2.69 12.81 -16.41
N ARG A 340 2.01 13.96 -16.18
CA ARG A 340 2.42 15.26 -16.73
C ARG A 340 3.78 15.71 -16.22
N GLN A 341 4.05 15.54 -14.92
CA GLN A 341 5.37 15.84 -14.36
C GLN A 341 6.46 14.99 -15.00
N GLY A 342 6.22 13.69 -15.20
CA GLY A 342 7.16 12.81 -15.89
C GLY A 342 7.41 13.20 -17.35
N LYS A 343 6.44 13.83 -18.02
CA LYS A 343 6.61 14.36 -19.39
C LYS A 343 7.42 15.64 -19.45
N SER A 344 7.22 16.53 -18.48
CA SER A 344 7.93 17.81 -18.38
C SER A 344 9.28 17.73 -17.68
N GLY A 345 9.60 16.60 -17.04
CA GLY A 345 10.87 16.37 -16.35
C GLY A 345 12.07 16.48 -17.30
N LYS A 346 13.16 17.05 -16.78
CA LYS A 346 14.43 17.24 -17.52
C LYS A 346 15.41 16.10 -17.30
N ASP A 347 15.41 15.50 -16.11
CA ASP A 347 16.28 14.39 -15.75
C ASP A 347 15.67 13.04 -16.16
N GLU A 348 16.44 12.20 -16.84
CA GLU A 348 15.94 10.93 -17.39
C GLU A 348 15.60 9.92 -16.30
N LYS A 349 16.35 9.90 -15.18
CA LYS A 349 16.06 9.03 -14.04
C LYS A 349 14.74 9.44 -13.37
N GLU A 350 14.53 10.73 -13.17
CA GLU A 350 13.28 11.30 -12.66
C GLU A 350 12.11 11.00 -13.60
N ARG A 351 12.26 11.23 -14.91
CA ARG A 351 11.23 10.91 -15.91
C ARG A 351 10.82 9.43 -15.87
N ARG A 352 11.79 8.51 -15.84
CA ARG A 352 11.53 7.06 -15.74
C ARG A 352 10.81 6.70 -14.44
N THR A 353 11.21 7.31 -13.33
CA THR A 353 10.59 7.10 -12.01
C THR A 353 9.14 7.60 -11.99
N LEU A 354 8.89 8.81 -12.50
CA LEU A 354 7.54 9.38 -12.57
C LEU A 354 6.67 8.61 -13.57
N GLN A 355 7.22 8.13 -14.67
CA GLN A 355 6.51 7.25 -15.61
C GLN A 355 6.05 5.97 -14.91
N LEU A 356 6.95 5.28 -14.20
CA LEU A 356 6.60 4.09 -13.42
C LEU A 356 5.52 4.40 -12.38
N ARG A 357 5.67 5.48 -11.61
CA ARG A 357 4.71 5.90 -10.58
C ARG A 357 3.32 6.20 -11.16
N SER A 358 3.25 6.91 -12.29
CA SER A 358 1.96 7.21 -12.94
C SER A 358 1.19 5.94 -13.31
N LEU A 359 1.89 4.90 -13.81
CA LEU A 359 1.31 3.61 -14.14
C LEU A 359 0.94 2.81 -12.89
N GLN A 360 1.75 2.85 -11.83
CA GLN A 360 1.43 2.21 -10.55
C GLN A 360 0.15 2.78 -9.93
N TYR A 361 -0.05 4.10 -9.99
CA TYR A 361 -1.28 4.73 -9.52
C TYR A 361 -2.50 4.37 -10.38
N LEU A 362 -2.31 4.29 -11.70
CA LEU A 362 -3.37 3.84 -12.61
C LEU A 362 -3.77 2.38 -12.33
N GLU A 363 -2.79 1.50 -12.14
CA GLU A 363 -3.00 0.10 -11.74
C GLU A 363 -3.74 0.02 -10.41
N ARG A 364 -3.33 0.80 -9.41
CA ARG A 364 -4.00 0.86 -8.09
C ARG A 364 -5.48 1.23 -8.23
N TYR A 365 -5.80 2.22 -9.06
CA TYR A 365 -7.19 2.64 -9.28
C TYR A 365 -8.01 1.53 -9.93
N ILE A 366 -7.45 0.83 -10.93
CA ILE A 366 -8.08 -0.36 -11.53
C ILE A 366 -8.34 -1.45 -10.48
N TYR A 367 -7.39 -1.74 -9.60
CA TYR A 367 -7.57 -2.74 -8.54
C TYR A 367 -8.67 -2.38 -7.55
N LEU A 368 -8.86 -1.09 -7.22
CA LEU A 368 -9.98 -0.67 -6.38
C LEU A 368 -11.34 -0.92 -7.05
N ILE A 369 -11.44 -0.70 -8.37
CA ILE A 369 -12.64 -0.99 -9.16
C ILE A 369 -12.91 -2.50 -9.20
N LEU A 370 -11.88 -3.30 -9.46
CA LEU A 370 -11.95 -4.76 -9.46
C LEU A 370 -12.37 -5.29 -8.08
N PHE A 371 -11.81 -4.73 -7.00
CA PHE A 371 -12.17 -5.11 -5.64
C PHE A 371 -13.62 -4.76 -5.32
N ASN A 372 -14.12 -3.59 -5.72
CA ASN A 372 -15.54 -3.28 -5.52
C ASN A 372 -16.46 -4.20 -6.34
N ALA A 373 -16.08 -4.54 -7.58
CA ALA A 373 -16.82 -5.52 -8.37
C ALA A 373 -16.86 -6.90 -7.68
N TYR A 374 -15.73 -7.36 -7.15
CA TYR A 374 -15.66 -8.55 -6.30
C TYR A 374 -16.58 -8.45 -5.08
N LEU A 375 -16.57 -7.31 -4.38
CA LEU A 375 -17.41 -7.13 -3.19
C LEU A 375 -18.90 -7.29 -3.53
N HIS A 376 -19.37 -6.77 -4.68
CA HIS A 376 -20.74 -6.99 -5.15
C HIS A 376 -21.03 -8.44 -5.52
N LEU A 377 -20.17 -9.03 -6.36
CA LEU A 377 -20.40 -10.35 -6.95
C LEU A 377 -20.34 -11.48 -5.91
N GLU A 378 -19.43 -11.39 -4.94
CA GLU A 378 -19.23 -12.43 -3.92
C GLU A 378 -20.02 -12.16 -2.62
N LYS A 379 -20.77 -11.05 -2.53
CA LYS A 379 -21.59 -10.72 -1.34
C LYS A 379 -22.60 -11.81 -0.98
N LYS A 380 -23.26 -12.40 -1.98
CA LYS A 380 -24.26 -13.47 -1.76
C LYS A 380 -23.63 -14.71 -1.11
N ASN A 381 -22.35 -14.95 -1.39
CA ASN A 381 -21.58 -16.04 -0.82
C ASN A 381 -20.82 -15.59 0.44
N SER A 382 -21.15 -14.45 1.04
CA SER A 382 -20.44 -13.89 2.21
C SER A 382 -18.93 -13.78 2.04
N TRP A 383 -18.46 -13.53 0.80
CA TRP A 383 -17.04 -13.45 0.46
C TRP A 383 -16.23 -14.68 0.90
N GLN A 384 -16.77 -15.88 0.72
CA GLN A 384 -16.08 -17.15 1.00
C GLN A 384 -14.93 -17.40 0.02
N ARG A 385 -15.11 -17.05 -1.26
CA ARG A 385 -14.01 -17.00 -2.22
C ARG A 385 -13.19 -15.73 -1.94
N PRO A 386 -11.87 -15.82 -1.66
CA PRO A 386 -11.03 -14.64 -1.49
C PRO A 386 -10.86 -13.86 -2.81
N PHE A 387 -10.58 -12.56 -2.72
CA PHE A 387 -10.32 -11.69 -3.87
C PHE A 387 -9.16 -12.21 -4.73
N SER A 388 -8.10 -12.73 -4.12
CA SER A 388 -6.99 -13.35 -4.89
C SER A 388 -7.42 -14.51 -5.77
N LEU A 389 -8.31 -15.37 -5.26
CA LEU A 389 -8.86 -16.47 -6.04
C LEU A 389 -9.87 -15.97 -7.07
N TRP A 390 -10.70 -14.99 -6.74
CA TRP A 390 -11.62 -14.35 -7.68
C TRP A 390 -10.89 -13.68 -8.85
N MET A 391 -9.76 -13.02 -8.59
CA MET A 391 -8.92 -12.43 -9.64
C MET A 391 -8.40 -13.51 -10.61
N ARG A 392 -8.00 -14.67 -10.09
CA ARG A 392 -7.48 -15.78 -10.90
C ARG A 392 -8.58 -16.55 -11.66
N GLU A 393 -9.72 -16.80 -11.02
CA GLU A 393 -10.78 -17.65 -11.59
C GLU A 393 -11.78 -16.87 -12.44
N VAL A 394 -12.05 -15.60 -12.10
CA VAL A 394 -13.11 -14.80 -12.71
C VAL A 394 -12.52 -13.66 -13.54
N ALA A 395 -11.74 -12.78 -12.92
CA ALA A 395 -11.20 -11.59 -13.60
C ALA A 395 -10.21 -11.98 -14.73
N ALA A 396 -9.39 -13.00 -14.52
CA ALA A 396 -8.47 -13.51 -15.53
C ALA A 396 -9.18 -14.06 -16.77
N VAL A 397 -10.33 -14.73 -16.58
CA VAL A 397 -11.14 -15.26 -17.68
C VAL A 397 -11.81 -14.11 -18.44
N ALA A 398 -12.23 -13.07 -17.73
CA ALA A 398 -12.79 -11.85 -18.33
C ALA A 398 -11.76 -11.00 -19.10
N GLY A 399 -10.46 -11.36 -19.07
CA GLY A 399 -9.42 -10.66 -19.82
C GLY A 399 -8.76 -9.49 -19.06
N VAL A 400 -8.96 -9.39 -17.75
CA VAL A 400 -8.42 -8.28 -16.93
C VAL A 400 -6.89 -8.25 -16.96
N TYR A 401 -6.22 -9.39 -16.88
CA TYR A 401 -4.75 -9.44 -16.92
C TYR A 401 -4.19 -9.04 -18.29
N GLU A 402 -4.91 -9.28 -19.39
CA GLU A 402 -4.53 -8.78 -20.71
C GLU A 402 -4.57 -7.25 -20.78
N VAL A 403 -5.57 -6.62 -20.15
CA VAL A 403 -5.64 -5.16 -20.03
C VAL A 403 -4.50 -4.62 -19.14
N LEU A 404 -4.28 -5.24 -17.98
CA LEU A 404 -3.18 -4.86 -17.07
C LEU A 404 -1.80 -5.06 -17.73
N ASN A 405 -1.64 -6.06 -18.60
CA ASN A 405 -0.39 -6.29 -19.32
C ASN A 405 -0.18 -5.33 -20.52
N GLN A 406 -1.11 -4.40 -20.73
CA GLN A 406 -1.02 -3.33 -21.73
C GLN A 406 -1.33 -1.95 -21.12
N LEU A 407 -0.97 -1.77 -19.85
CA LEU A 407 -1.27 -0.54 -19.10
C LEU A 407 -0.55 0.67 -19.70
N GLY A 408 -1.25 1.81 -19.77
CA GLY A 408 -0.69 3.04 -20.32
C GLY A 408 -1.76 4.11 -20.51
N PHE A 409 -1.34 5.20 -21.16
CA PHE A 409 -2.19 6.32 -21.54
C PHE A 409 -2.24 6.42 -23.08
N PRO A 410 -2.87 5.45 -23.77
CA PRO A 410 -2.95 5.44 -25.24
C PRO A 410 -3.55 6.72 -25.84
N GLU A 411 -4.44 7.39 -25.10
CA GLU A 411 -5.04 8.67 -25.47
C GLU A 411 -4.07 9.86 -25.41
N LEU A 412 -2.89 9.69 -24.80
CA LEU A 412 -1.86 10.72 -24.62
C LEU A 412 -0.53 10.38 -25.30
N GLU A 413 -0.24 9.11 -25.57
CA GLU A 413 1.04 8.68 -26.13
C GLU A 413 1.00 7.29 -26.79
N SER A 414 1.90 7.05 -27.76
CA SER A 414 2.13 5.71 -28.30
C SER A 414 2.69 4.77 -27.23
N LEU A 415 2.17 3.54 -27.19
CA LEU A 415 2.58 2.49 -26.25
C LEU A 415 3.60 1.51 -26.87
N GLU A 416 4.05 1.76 -28.08
CA GLU A 416 4.95 0.87 -28.80
C GLU A 416 6.35 0.87 -28.18
N GLY A 417 6.96 -0.31 -28.02
CA GLY A 417 8.29 -0.47 -27.43
C GLY A 417 8.41 -0.19 -25.92
N LYS A 418 7.35 0.21 -25.23
CA LYS A 418 7.42 0.57 -23.80
C LYS A 418 7.37 -0.63 -22.86
N ALA A 419 8.50 -1.01 -22.27
CA ALA A 419 8.58 -2.14 -21.34
C ALA A 419 7.60 -2.02 -20.14
N LEU A 420 7.44 -0.80 -19.60
CA LEU A 420 6.56 -0.52 -18.44
C LEU A 420 5.07 -0.72 -18.72
N ARG A 421 4.63 -0.99 -19.96
CA ARG A 421 3.22 -1.34 -20.21
C ARG A 421 2.85 -2.74 -19.73
N THR A 422 3.85 -3.61 -19.60
CA THR A 422 3.67 -5.02 -19.24
C THR A 422 3.71 -5.22 -17.73
N LEU A 423 3.00 -6.22 -17.22
CA LEU A 423 3.04 -6.62 -15.81
C LEU A 423 4.49 -6.87 -15.37
N ARG A 424 5.19 -7.73 -16.12
CA ARG A 424 6.60 -8.05 -15.91
C ARG A 424 7.48 -6.80 -15.87
N GLY A 425 7.36 -5.94 -16.87
CA GLY A 425 8.21 -4.75 -16.97
C GLY A 425 8.01 -3.78 -15.81
N ARG A 426 6.77 -3.55 -15.35
CA ARG A 426 6.51 -2.71 -14.17
C ARG A 426 6.99 -3.33 -12.89
N TRP A 427 6.68 -4.60 -12.65
CA TRP A 427 6.97 -5.24 -11.38
C TRP A 427 8.46 -5.56 -11.22
N GLN A 428 9.18 -5.80 -12.32
CA GLN A 428 10.64 -5.81 -12.29
C GLN A 428 11.19 -4.42 -11.96
N ALA A 429 10.69 -3.36 -12.63
CA ALA A 429 11.14 -1.99 -12.37
C ALA A 429 10.78 -1.49 -10.95
N GLN A 430 9.80 -2.09 -10.28
CA GLN A 430 9.47 -1.83 -8.87
C GLN A 430 10.59 -2.27 -7.91
N GLY A 431 11.21 -3.41 -8.19
CA GLY A 431 12.32 -3.95 -7.39
C GLY A 431 13.70 -3.43 -7.80
N ASP A 432 13.82 -2.82 -8.98
CA ASP A 432 15.08 -2.42 -9.64
C ASP A 432 15.71 -1.14 -9.07
N THR A 433 15.51 -0.87 -7.77
CA THR A 433 16.36 0.11 -7.07
C THR A 433 17.78 -0.45 -7.02
N PRO A 434 18.81 0.28 -7.48
CA PRO A 434 20.20 -0.19 -7.48
C PRO A 434 20.71 -0.27 -6.04
N ARG A 435 20.36 -1.36 -5.35
CA ARG A 435 20.73 -1.60 -3.98
C ARG A 435 21.84 -2.63 -3.92
N PRO A 436 22.84 -2.43 -3.06
CA PRO A 436 23.82 -3.46 -2.81
C PRO A 436 23.12 -4.70 -2.22
N PHE A 437 23.48 -5.88 -2.70
CA PHE A 437 23.12 -7.14 -2.04
C PHE A 437 23.87 -7.23 -0.70
N ARG A 438 23.14 -7.37 0.42
CA ARG A 438 23.72 -7.28 1.79
C ARG A 438 23.48 -8.52 2.67
N GLY A 439 22.52 -9.36 2.30
CA GLY A 439 22.21 -10.61 2.99
C GLY A 439 22.66 -11.83 2.18
N ASP A 440 21.87 -12.89 2.28
CA ASP A 440 22.06 -14.19 1.62
C ASP A 440 20.91 -14.45 0.66
N PHE A 441 21.12 -15.36 -0.30
CA PHE A 441 20.01 -15.88 -1.10
C PHE A 441 19.13 -16.75 -0.21
N VAL A 442 17.83 -16.47 -0.21
CA VAL A 442 16.80 -17.23 0.52
C VAL A 442 16.06 -18.17 -0.41
#